data_AF-A0A417SXZ3-F1
#
_entry.id   AF-A0A417SXZ3-F1
#
_cell.length_a   1.000
_cell.length_b   1.000
_cell.length_c   1.000
_cell.angle_alpha   90.00
_cell.angle_beta   90.00
_cell.angle_gamma   90.00
#
_symmetry.space_group_name_H-M   'P 1'
#
loop_
_entity.id
_entity.type
_entity.pdbx_description
1 polymer ?
#
loop_
_entity_poly.entity_id
_entity_poly.type
_entity_poly.pdbx_seq_one_letter_code
_entity_poly.pdbx_strand_id
1 'polypeptide(L)'
;MKKIFYTAKANYKRWVYSPQIYLAFMIGFIFCFLLSDKVVQFSKEHDTVLQMNEAFIWTFGDAKSVMVVSLMLLLIFADMPHLGNDVPFFLVRIDRRTYILGQIFYMVSATGIYTLFIMVSTMVLSMSRSYTANMWSDTAAILGYSDIGQKIAVPTFVKVLERSYPYQVSLNIFALLLGYTMLLSSIILFLNLVKDNLGMVGGIIYCLFGYLLTPDIVQAWFKLSDEQSRIANIIFGWMSPLNQATYYMHNFGYDNLPRLGFSYGFFAVTSTLFFVLSAIKIKRYTFNFTGTWK
;
A
#
# COMPACT_ATOMS: atom_id res chain seq x y z
N MET A 1 14.63 8.22 -23.42
CA MET A 1 14.44 8.73 -22.05
C MET A 1 13.66 10.06 -21.98
N LYS A 2 14.09 11.15 -22.63
CA LYS A 2 13.36 12.44 -22.58
C LYS A 2 11.85 12.34 -22.89
N LYS A 3 11.48 11.58 -23.93
CA LYS A 3 10.07 11.33 -24.32
C LYS A 3 9.23 10.66 -23.22
N ILE A 4 9.81 9.71 -22.47
CA ILE A 4 9.16 9.01 -21.34
C ILE A 4 8.79 10.00 -20.26
N PHE A 5 9.72 10.89 -19.91
CA PHE A 5 9.50 11.91 -18.89
C PHE A 5 8.44 12.93 -19.31
N TYR A 6 8.40 13.31 -20.59
CA TYR A 6 7.32 14.19 -21.09
C TYR A 6 5.94 13.54 -20.97
N THR A 7 5.81 12.24 -21.29
CA THR A 7 4.57 11.49 -21.10
C THR A 7 4.17 11.43 -19.62
N ALA A 8 5.12 11.16 -18.72
CA ALA A 8 4.85 11.17 -17.29
C ALA A 8 4.43 12.56 -16.79
N LYS A 9 5.12 13.63 -17.24
CA LYS A 9 4.79 15.02 -16.90
C LYS A 9 3.39 15.41 -17.39
N ALA A 10 2.97 14.92 -18.55
CA ALA A 10 1.61 15.16 -19.06
C ALA A 10 0.56 14.56 -18.11
N ASN A 11 0.78 13.33 -17.61
CA ASN A 11 -0.11 12.72 -16.61
C ASN A 11 -0.11 13.50 -15.28
N TYR A 12 1.05 13.96 -14.80
CA TYR A 12 1.13 14.78 -13.58
C TYR A 12 0.44 16.14 -13.72
N LYS A 13 0.48 16.78 -14.89
CA LYS A 13 -0.27 18.04 -15.10
C LYS A 13 -1.76 17.87 -14.87
N ARG A 14 -2.31 16.67 -15.11
CA ARG A 14 -3.73 16.38 -14.89
C ARG A 14 -4.09 16.30 -13.41
N TRP A 15 -3.12 16.12 -12.51
CA TRP A 15 -3.39 16.11 -11.06
C TRP A 15 -4.04 17.40 -10.59
N VAL A 16 -3.60 18.52 -11.16
CA VAL A 16 -4.12 19.85 -10.81
C VAL A 16 -5.59 20.00 -11.18
N TYR A 17 -6.07 19.25 -12.16
CA TYR A 17 -7.43 19.37 -12.68
C TYR A 17 -8.33 18.18 -12.33
N SER A 18 -7.78 17.10 -11.76
CA SER A 18 -8.53 15.88 -11.49
C SER A 18 -9.08 15.89 -10.06
N PRO A 19 -10.40 16.07 -9.87
CA PRO A 19 -11.01 16.06 -8.53
C PRO A 19 -10.81 14.71 -7.82
N GLN A 20 -10.71 13.63 -8.59
CA GLN A 20 -10.46 12.28 -8.11
C GLN A 20 -9.15 12.14 -7.35
N ILE A 21 -8.09 12.82 -7.80
CA ILE A 21 -6.79 12.77 -7.13
C ILE A 21 -6.86 13.54 -5.81
N TYR A 22 -7.44 14.75 -5.81
CA TYR A 22 -7.69 15.48 -4.58
C TYR A 22 -8.51 14.66 -3.57
N LEU A 23 -9.57 14.01 -4.05
CA LEU A 23 -10.42 13.15 -3.22
C LEU A 23 -9.63 11.96 -2.65
N ALA A 24 -8.79 11.28 -3.42
CA ALA A 24 -7.97 10.17 -2.93
C ALA A 24 -6.98 10.61 -1.85
N PHE A 25 -6.33 11.77 -2.01
CA PHE A 25 -5.42 12.33 -1.01
C PHE A 25 -6.16 12.82 0.24
N MET A 26 -7.31 13.49 0.09
CA MET A 26 -8.13 13.95 1.22
C MET A 26 -8.69 12.78 2.03
N ILE A 27 -9.25 11.77 1.37
CA ILE A 27 -9.75 10.57 2.05
C ILE A 27 -8.59 9.81 2.70
N GLY A 28 -7.45 9.68 2.01
CA GLY A 28 -6.23 9.10 2.59
C GLY A 28 -5.78 9.82 3.87
N PHE A 29 -5.82 11.16 3.86
CA PHE A 29 -5.50 11.98 5.04
C PHE A 29 -6.52 11.78 6.17
N ILE A 30 -7.81 11.76 5.87
CA ILE A 30 -8.87 11.51 6.85
C ILE A 30 -8.69 10.12 7.49
N PHE A 31 -8.35 9.09 6.70
CA PHE A 31 -8.04 7.77 7.26
C PHE A 31 -6.80 7.81 8.15
N CYS A 32 -5.73 8.51 7.75
CA CYS A 32 -4.56 8.69 8.61
C CYS A 32 -4.94 9.38 9.93
N PHE A 33 -5.79 10.41 9.87
CA PHE A 33 -6.33 11.09 11.04
C PHE A 33 -7.10 10.13 11.95
N LEU A 34 -8.11 9.43 11.43
CA LEU A 34 -8.95 8.52 12.21
C LEU A 34 -8.17 7.37 12.85
N LEU A 35 -7.18 6.82 12.13
CA LEU A 35 -6.37 5.70 12.64
C LEU A 35 -5.31 6.18 13.64
N SER A 36 -4.65 7.31 13.36
CA SER A 36 -3.62 7.86 14.26
C SER A 36 -4.23 8.47 15.53
N ASP A 37 -5.45 9.00 15.46
CA ASP A 37 -6.15 9.62 16.59
C ASP A 37 -6.31 8.63 17.75
N LYS A 38 -6.58 7.35 17.48
CA LYS A 38 -6.61 6.31 18.52
C LYS A 38 -5.30 6.21 19.29
N VAL A 39 -4.17 6.25 18.58
CA VAL A 39 -2.83 6.15 19.18
C VAL A 39 -2.50 7.42 19.96
N VAL A 40 -2.85 8.59 19.42
CA VAL A 40 -2.61 9.89 20.07
C VAL A 40 -3.50 10.09 21.30
N GLN A 41 -4.77 9.68 21.25
CA GLN A 41 -5.68 9.71 22.40
C GLN A 41 -5.19 8.79 23.52
N PHE A 42 -4.75 7.58 23.18
CA PHE A 42 -4.17 6.66 24.15
C PHE A 42 -2.96 7.27 24.90
N SER A 43 -2.06 7.92 24.16
CA SER A 43 -0.92 8.65 24.72
C SER A 43 -1.36 9.80 25.64
N LYS A 44 -2.45 10.51 25.31
CA LYS A 44 -3.00 11.57 26.17
C LYS A 44 -3.60 11.01 27.46
N GLU A 45 -4.34 9.90 27.39
CA GLU A 45 -4.98 9.28 28.56
C GLU A 45 -3.97 8.74 29.57
N HIS A 46 -2.84 8.22 29.09
CA HIS A 46 -1.78 7.63 29.93
C HIS A 46 -0.65 8.62 30.24
N ASP A 47 -0.81 9.89 29.88
CA ASP A 47 0.19 10.95 29.98
C ASP A 47 1.61 10.56 29.50
N THR A 48 1.66 9.82 28.40
CA THR A 48 2.90 9.37 27.77
C THR A 48 3.20 10.18 26.51
N VAL A 49 4.42 10.07 26.01
CA VAL A 49 4.86 10.64 24.72
C VAL A 49 5.08 9.52 23.71
N LEU A 50 4.89 9.81 22.43
CA LEU A 50 5.08 8.86 21.33
C LEU A 50 6.42 9.12 20.63
N GLN A 51 6.98 8.11 19.98
CA GLN A 51 8.01 8.37 18.98
C GLN A 51 7.33 8.88 17.69
N MET A 52 7.97 9.80 16.95
CA MET A 52 7.39 10.45 15.75
C MET A 52 6.80 9.46 14.71
N ASN A 53 7.40 8.28 14.57
CA ASN A 53 6.99 7.26 13.59
C ASN A 53 6.12 6.17 14.22
N GLU A 54 5.90 6.16 15.53
CA GLU A 54 5.08 5.11 16.17
C GLU A 54 3.64 5.14 15.68
N ALA A 55 3.05 6.32 15.47
CA ALA A 55 1.71 6.42 14.90
C ALA A 55 1.63 5.74 13.52
N PHE A 56 2.66 5.91 12.68
CA PHE A 56 2.77 5.21 11.40
C PHE A 56 2.91 3.69 11.58
N ILE A 57 3.81 3.26 12.48
CA ILE A 57 4.11 1.84 12.74
C ILE A 57 2.88 1.09 13.21
N TRP A 58 2.13 1.66 14.16
CA TRP A 58 0.95 1.02 14.73
C TRP A 58 -0.24 1.04 13.78
N THR A 59 -0.42 2.13 13.05
CA THR A 59 -1.49 2.24 12.05
C THR A 59 -1.29 1.25 10.91
N PHE A 60 -0.09 1.19 10.33
CA PHE A 60 0.21 0.37 9.16
C PHE A 60 0.83 -0.98 9.49
N GLY A 61 0.95 -1.30 10.79
CA GLY A 61 1.16 -2.67 11.27
C GLY A 61 -0.08 -3.55 11.09
N ASP A 62 -1.25 -2.96 10.88
CA ASP A 62 -2.52 -3.67 10.64
C ASP A 62 -2.78 -3.94 9.15
N ALA A 63 -3.15 -5.18 8.83
CA ALA A 63 -3.50 -5.60 7.47
C ALA A 63 -4.72 -4.83 6.92
N LYS A 64 -5.73 -4.52 7.75
CA LYS A 64 -6.94 -3.83 7.27
C LYS A 64 -6.62 -2.39 6.88
N SER A 65 -5.81 -1.72 7.68
CA SER A 65 -5.33 -0.36 7.41
C SER A 65 -4.49 -0.29 6.13
N VAL A 66 -3.58 -1.25 5.92
CA VAL A 66 -2.82 -1.40 4.67
C VAL A 66 -3.75 -1.58 3.46
N MET A 67 -4.76 -2.44 3.58
CA MET A 67 -5.75 -2.63 2.52
C MET A 67 -6.52 -1.35 2.22
N VAL A 68 -7.06 -0.66 3.23
CA VAL A 68 -7.88 0.55 3.04
C VAL A 68 -7.09 1.65 2.33
N VAL A 69 -5.85 1.89 2.73
CA VAL A 69 -4.98 2.88 2.05
C VAL A 69 -4.65 2.44 0.62
N SER A 70 -4.45 1.15 0.37
CA SER A 70 -4.22 0.67 -1.00
C SER A 70 -5.45 0.82 -1.90
N LEU A 71 -6.68 0.74 -1.37
CA LEU A 71 -7.90 0.95 -2.14
C LEU A 71 -7.99 2.39 -2.69
N MET A 72 -7.39 3.37 -2.01
CA MET A 72 -7.33 4.74 -2.52
C MET A 72 -6.49 4.86 -3.79
N LEU A 73 -5.54 3.95 -4.02
CA LEU A 73 -4.81 3.91 -5.30
C LEU A 73 -5.68 3.46 -6.46
N LEU A 74 -6.73 2.67 -6.21
CA LEU A 74 -7.73 2.38 -7.24
C LEU A 74 -8.39 3.67 -7.73
N LEU A 75 -8.66 4.61 -6.81
CA LEU A 75 -9.14 5.93 -7.19
C LEU A 75 -8.09 6.69 -7.99
N ILE A 76 -6.82 6.70 -7.61
CA ILE A 76 -5.79 7.44 -8.38
C ILE A 76 -5.60 6.86 -9.79
N PHE A 77 -5.79 5.54 -9.96
CA PHE A 77 -5.54 4.82 -11.22
C PHE A 77 -6.79 4.32 -11.94
N ALA A 78 -7.99 4.80 -11.59
CA ALA A 78 -9.22 4.33 -12.22
C ALA A 78 -9.23 4.51 -13.74
N ASP A 79 -8.68 5.64 -14.19
CA ASP A 79 -8.66 6.03 -15.59
C ASP A 79 -7.36 5.61 -16.32
N MET A 80 -6.59 4.67 -15.78
CA MET A 80 -5.31 4.25 -16.36
C MET A 80 -5.39 2.97 -17.18
N PRO A 81 -4.67 2.84 -18.31
CA PRO A 81 -3.91 3.87 -18.98
C PRO A 81 -4.85 4.92 -19.57
N HIS A 82 -4.51 6.20 -19.44
CA HIS A 82 -5.39 7.25 -19.94
C HIS A 82 -5.51 7.17 -21.47
N LEU A 83 -6.74 7.10 -21.97
CA LEU A 83 -7.08 7.07 -23.42
C LEU A 83 -7.85 8.32 -23.85
N GLY A 84 -7.61 9.45 -23.19
CA GLY A 84 -8.26 10.71 -23.55
C GLY A 84 -7.87 11.23 -24.93
N ASN A 85 -8.54 12.31 -25.34
CA ASN A 85 -8.40 12.92 -26.66
C ASN A 85 -6.99 13.46 -26.96
N ASP A 86 -6.14 13.61 -25.94
CA ASP A 86 -4.74 14.03 -26.07
C ASP A 86 -3.80 12.88 -26.49
N VAL A 87 -4.18 11.64 -26.20
CA VAL A 87 -3.37 10.43 -26.41
C VAL A 87 -3.12 10.11 -27.89
N PRO A 88 -4.07 10.27 -28.84
CA PRO A 88 -3.78 10.15 -30.27
C PRO A 88 -2.66 11.10 -30.71
N PHE A 89 -2.69 12.35 -30.27
CA PHE A 89 -1.67 13.35 -30.63
C PHE A 89 -0.30 12.99 -30.07
N PHE A 90 -0.25 12.38 -28.88
CA PHE A 90 0.99 11.80 -28.37
C PHE A 90 1.45 10.63 -29.25
N LEU A 91 0.59 9.66 -29.54
CA LEU A 91 0.95 8.44 -30.27
C LEU A 91 1.38 8.67 -31.72
N VAL A 92 1.00 9.79 -32.34
CA VAL A 92 1.55 10.21 -33.65
C VAL A 92 3.03 10.61 -33.53
N ARG A 93 3.48 11.12 -32.37
CA ARG A 93 4.84 11.63 -32.13
C ARG A 93 5.74 10.67 -31.34
N ILE A 94 5.15 9.70 -30.64
CA ILE A 94 5.87 8.73 -29.80
C ILE A 94 5.42 7.30 -30.05
N ASP A 95 6.35 6.35 -29.96
CA ASP A 95 6.03 4.93 -30.06
C ASP A 95 5.19 4.44 -28.89
N ARG A 96 4.34 3.44 -29.14
CA ARG A 96 3.53 2.75 -28.12
C ARG A 96 4.34 2.25 -26.92
N ARG A 97 5.57 1.77 -27.17
CA ARG A 97 6.49 1.34 -26.10
C ARG A 97 6.94 2.50 -25.22
N THR A 98 7.24 3.64 -25.83
CA THR A 98 7.65 4.85 -25.09
C THR A 98 6.49 5.40 -24.27
N TYR A 99 5.27 5.34 -24.82
CA TYR A 99 4.05 5.72 -24.12
C TYR A 99 3.82 4.88 -22.86
N ILE A 100 3.82 3.53 -22.97
CA ILE A 100 3.58 2.67 -21.80
C ILE A 100 4.69 2.79 -20.76
N LEU A 101 5.95 2.96 -21.16
CA LEU A 101 7.05 3.20 -20.22
C LEU A 101 6.86 4.53 -19.47
N GLY A 102 6.30 5.54 -20.13
CA GLY A 102 5.90 6.80 -19.49
C GLY A 102 4.80 6.60 -18.46
N GLN A 103 3.79 5.78 -18.78
CA GLN A 103 2.73 5.42 -17.85
C GLN A 103 3.25 4.62 -16.65
N ILE A 104 4.11 3.62 -16.88
CA ILE A 104 4.75 2.85 -15.80
C ILE A 104 5.57 3.80 -14.90
N PHE A 105 6.40 4.67 -15.46
CA PHE A 105 7.18 5.62 -14.66
C PHE A 105 6.29 6.54 -13.82
N TYR A 106 5.21 7.06 -14.42
CA TYR A 106 4.21 7.82 -13.68
C TYR A 106 3.58 7.00 -12.56
N MET A 107 3.17 5.76 -12.81
CA MET A 107 2.52 4.92 -11.79
C MET A 107 3.47 4.59 -10.63
N VAL A 108 4.73 4.25 -10.91
CA VAL A 108 5.76 4.01 -9.88
C VAL A 108 5.96 5.26 -9.02
N SER A 109 6.14 6.42 -9.65
CA SER A 109 6.36 7.67 -8.92
C SER A 109 5.11 8.16 -8.17
N ALA A 110 3.93 8.04 -8.75
CA ALA A 110 2.66 8.42 -8.13
C ALA A 110 2.35 7.56 -6.89
N THR A 111 2.57 6.25 -7.00
CA THR A 111 2.43 5.32 -5.87
C THR A 111 3.41 5.69 -4.75
N GLY A 112 4.68 5.95 -5.09
CA GLY A 112 5.69 6.39 -4.12
C GLY A 112 5.32 7.71 -3.43
N ILE A 113 4.85 8.71 -4.17
CA ILE A 113 4.39 9.99 -3.62
C ILE A 113 3.21 9.78 -2.68
N TYR A 114 2.24 8.95 -3.06
CA TYR A 114 1.07 8.67 -2.23
C TYR A 114 1.46 7.94 -0.93
N THR A 115 2.27 6.89 -1.00
CA THR A 115 2.75 6.17 0.20
C THR A 115 3.58 7.09 1.11
N LEU A 116 4.42 7.96 0.53
CA LEU A 116 5.17 8.95 1.29
C LEU A 116 4.25 9.98 1.97
N PHE A 117 3.23 10.45 1.25
CA PHE A 117 2.23 11.36 1.81
C PHE A 117 1.51 10.75 3.02
N ILE A 118 1.13 9.48 2.95
CA ILE A 118 0.51 8.75 4.06
C ILE A 118 1.45 8.70 5.28
N MET A 119 2.72 8.33 5.05
CA MET A 119 3.72 8.29 6.11
C MET A 119 3.91 9.67 6.76
N VAL A 120 4.14 10.71 5.97
CA VAL A 120 4.30 12.09 6.47
C VAL A 120 3.04 12.59 7.19
N SER A 121 1.85 12.27 6.68
CA SER A 121 0.59 12.66 7.31
C SER A 121 0.47 12.09 8.72
N THR A 122 0.77 10.79 8.90
CA THR A 122 0.73 10.18 10.23
C THR A 122 1.75 10.80 11.20
N MET A 123 2.96 11.13 10.73
CA MET A 123 3.98 11.80 11.56
C MET A 123 3.53 13.20 12.00
N VAL A 124 2.96 13.99 11.08
CA VAL A 124 2.44 15.34 11.37
C VAL A 124 1.30 15.28 12.39
N LEU A 125 0.42 14.29 12.28
CA LEU A 125 -0.71 14.10 13.19
C LEU A 125 -0.28 13.75 14.63
N SER A 126 0.80 12.98 14.79
CA SER A 126 1.35 12.66 16.11
C SER A 126 2.37 13.67 16.64
N MET A 127 2.74 14.69 15.85
CA MET A 127 3.86 15.60 16.15
C MET A 127 3.75 16.28 17.52
N SER A 128 2.52 16.68 17.91
CA SER A 128 2.25 17.47 19.12
C SER A 128 2.70 16.84 20.45
N ARG A 129 2.80 15.51 20.52
CA ARG A 129 3.23 14.77 21.72
C ARG A 129 4.31 13.74 21.36
N SER A 130 5.20 14.09 20.45
CA SER A 130 6.22 13.15 19.97
C SER A 130 7.65 13.63 20.14
N TYR A 131 8.57 12.67 20.32
CA TYR A 131 10.01 12.89 20.32
C TYR A 131 10.68 12.20 19.11
N THR A 132 11.91 12.63 18.80
CA THR A 132 12.65 12.22 17.59
C THR A 132 13.78 11.23 17.85
N ALA A 133 14.07 10.86 19.09
CA ALA A 133 15.04 9.83 19.40
C ALA A 133 14.62 8.46 18.82
N ASN A 134 15.60 7.66 18.38
CA ASN A 134 15.38 6.32 17.82
C ASN A 134 15.27 5.27 18.93
N MET A 135 14.29 5.43 19.80
CA MET A 135 13.98 4.52 20.91
C MET A 135 12.47 4.38 21.02
N TRP A 136 11.99 3.21 21.41
CA TRP A 136 10.55 2.99 21.67
C TRP A 136 10.10 3.82 22.85
N SER A 137 8.87 4.32 22.76
CA SER A 137 8.28 5.14 23.80
C SER A 137 7.69 4.31 24.92
N ASP A 138 7.46 4.95 26.07
CA ASP A 138 6.69 4.34 27.14
C ASP A 138 5.28 3.97 26.68
N THR A 139 4.69 4.74 25.75
CA THR A 139 3.40 4.39 25.12
C THR A 139 3.49 3.06 24.39
N ALA A 140 4.57 2.83 23.63
CA ALA A 140 4.80 1.57 22.93
C ALA A 140 5.00 0.40 23.89
N ALA A 141 5.71 0.61 24.99
CA ALA A 141 5.87 -0.40 26.03
C ALA A 141 4.52 -0.76 26.70
N ILE A 142 3.73 0.24 27.09
CA ILE A 142 2.40 0.01 27.68
C ILE A 142 1.51 -0.71 26.67
N LEU A 143 1.42 -0.26 25.42
CA LEU A 143 0.58 -0.91 24.42
C LEU A 143 1.04 -2.33 24.10
N GLY A 144 2.35 -2.60 24.09
CA GLY A 144 2.90 -3.92 23.77
C GLY A 144 2.72 -4.94 24.90
N TYR A 145 3.00 -4.54 26.14
CA TYR A 145 3.01 -5.45 27.29
C TYR A 145 1.70 -5.47 28.08
N SER A 146 0.71 -4.67 27.69
CA SER A 146 -0.64 -4.72 28.27
C SER A 146 -1.67 -5.25 27.28
N ASP A 147 -2.73 -5.90 27.80
CA ASP A 147 -3.88 -6.32 26.99
C ASP A 147 -4.71 -5.14 26.43
N ILE A 148 -4.28 -3.89 26.68
CA ILE A 148 -5.00 -2.68 26.29
C ILE A 148 -4.88 -2.44 24.78
N GLY A 149 -3.77 -2.82 24.14
CA GLY A 149 -3.59 -2.74 22.68
C GLY A 149 -4.67 -3.53 21.91
N GLN A 150 -5.03 -4.72 22.41
CA GLN A 150 -6.11 -5.53 21.84
C GLN A 150 -7.49 -4.87 22.01
N LYS A 151 -7.73 -4.16 23.11
CA LYS A 151 -9.00 -3.47 23.39
C LYS A 151 -9.23 -2.22 22.52
N ILE A 152 -8.15 -1.55 22.10
CA ILE A 152 -8.21 -0.33 21.28
C ILE A 152 -8.05 -0.66 19.78
N ALA A 153 -7.91 -1.95 19.45
CA ALA A 153 -7.65 -2.45 18.10
C ALA A 153 -6.39 -1.83 17.46
N VAL A 154 -5.37 -1.57 18.29
CA VAL A 154 -4.05 -1.12 17.85
C VAL A 154 -3.13 -2.34 17.97
N PRO A 155 -2.73 -2.97 16.85
CA PRO A 155 -1.96 -4.19 16.91
C PRO A 155 -0.53 -3.89 17.33
N THR A 156 -0.20 -4.24 18.56
CA THR A 156 1.14 -4.10 19.11
C THR A 156 1.85 -5.44 19.20
N PHE A 157 3.08 -5.46 18.71
CA PHE A 157 3.84 -6.69 18.58
C PHE A 157 5.06 -6.63 19.48
N VAL A 158 4.96 -7.28 20.64
CA VAL A 158 6.07 -7.40 21.61
C VAL A 158 7.35 -7.86 20.93
N LYS A 159 7.26 -8.84 20.03
CA LYS A 159 8.39 -9.35 19.24
C LYS A 159 9.11 -8.27 18.40
N VAL A 160 8.41 -7.22 17.98
CA VAL A 160 8.98 -6.11 17.22
C VAL A 160 9.66 -5.10 18.15
N LEU A 161 9.05 -4.82 19.30
CA LEU A 161 9.59 -3.92 20.31
C LEU A 161 10.94 -4.42 20.87
N GLU A 162 11.05 -5.72 21.11
CA GLU A 162 12.24 -6.33 21.73
C GLU A 162 13.47 -6.39 20.80
N ARG A 163 13.27 -6.33 19.48
CA ARG A 163 14.31 -6.71 18.51
C ARG A 163 14.72 -5.62 17.53
N SER A 164 13.93 -4.56 17.40
CA SER A 164 14.14 -3.55 16.36
C SER A 164 13.98 -2.15 16.89
N TYR A 165 14.53 -1.15 16.19
CA TYR A 165 14.33 0.26 16.52
C TYR A 165 13.20 0.89 15.69
N PRO A 166 12.49 1.91 16.20
CA PRO A 166 11.34 2.53 15.52
C PRO A 166 11.63 2.97 14.08
N TYR A 167 12.77 3.62 13.81
CA TYR A 167 13.09 4.06 12.45
C TYR A 167 13.32 2.90 11.48
N GLN A 168 13.94 1.82 11.94
CA GLN A 168 14.13 0.63 11.12
C GLN A 168 12.80 -0.04 10.81
N VAL A 169 11.92 -0.18 11.80
CA VAL A 169 10.58 -0.77 11.62
C VAL A 169 9.73 0.09 10.67
N SER A 170 9.75 1.41 10.86
CA SER A 170 9.05 2.37 10.00
C SER A 170 9.49 2.26 8.55
N LEU A 171 10.80 2.16 8.27
CA LEU A 171 11.30 1.98 6.91
C LEU A 171 10.87 0.64 6.31
N ASN A 172 10.89 -0.45 7.10
CA ASN A 172 10.44 -1.75 6.62
C ASN A 172 8.94 -1.75 6.30
N ILE A 173 8.09 -1.17 7.16
CA ILE A 173 6.64 -1.03 6.91
C ILE A 173 6.40 -0.18 5.67
N PHE A 174 7.11 0.95 5.53
CA PHE A 174 7.03 1.79 4.34
C PHE A 174 7.39 1.00 3.06
N ALA A 175 8.48 0.23 3.08
CA ALA A 175 8.91 -0.58 1.94
C ALA A 175 7.91 -1.69 1.60
N LEU A 176 7.31 -2.34 2.61
CA LEU A 176 6.28 -3.36 2.41
C LEU A 176 4.99 -2.75 1.84
N LEU A 177 4.53 -1.63 2.41
CA LEU A 177 3.36 -0.89 1.93
C LEU A 177 3.58 -0.42 0.49
N LEU A 178 4.76 0.12 0.18
CA LEU A 178 5.14 0.50 -1.18
C LEU A 178 5.15 -0.70 -2.12
N GLY A 179 5.70 -1.85 -1.71
CA GLY A 179 5.72 -3.07 -2.51
C GLY A 179 4.33 -3.60 -2.84
N TYR A 180 3.45 -3.67 -1.83
CA TYR A 180 2.07 -4.11 -1.98
C TYR A 180 1.25 -3.21 -2.90
N THR A 181 1.38 -1.90 -2.72
CA THR A 181 0.71 -0.89 -3.55
C THR A 181 1.27 -0.83 -4.97
N MET A 182 2.58 -1.07 -5.13
CA MET A 182 3.22 -1.19 -6.45
C MET A 182 2.69 -2.39 -7.21
N LEU A 183 2.57 -3.55 -6.55
CA LEU A 183 2.02 -4.76 -7.17
C LEU A 183 0.58 -4.53 -7.60
N LEU A 184 -0.26 -3.96 -6.73
CA LEU A 184 -1.63 -3.57 -7.06
C LEU A 184 -1.67 -2.66 -8.30
N SER A 185 -0.83 -1.61 -8.34
CA SER A 185 -0.77 -0.70 -9.49
C SER A 185 -0.38 -1.41 -10.79
N SER A 186 0.57 -2.35 -10.73
CA SER A 186 1.02 -3.12 -11.89
C SER A 186 -0.07 -4.07 -12.43
N ILE A 187 -0.85 -4.68 -11.53
CA ILE A 187 -1.99 -5.54 -11.87
C ILE A 187 -3.08 -4.72 -12.57
N ILE A 188 -3.44 -3.55 -12.01
CA ILE A 188 -4.44 -2.64 -12.59
C ILE A 188 -4.04 -2.26 -14.03
N LEU A 189 -2.80 -1.83 -14.23
CA LEU A 189 -2.31 -1.45 -15.55
C LEU A 189 -2.41 -2.60 -16.56
N PHE A 190 -1.92 -3.78 -16.18
CA PHE A 190 -1.93 -4.94 -17.07
C PHE A 190 -3.36 -5.33 -17.46
N LEU A 191 -4.27 -5.41 -16.48
CA LEU A 191 -5.64 -5.81 -16.72
C LEU A 191 -6.43 -4.77 -17.52
N ASN A 192 -6.19 -3.47 -17.31
CA ASN A 192 -6.79 -2.42 -18.14
C ASN A 192 -6.32 -2.50 -19.60
N LEU A 193 -5.08 -2.93 -19.86
CA LEU A 193 -4.61 -3.24 -21.22
C LEU A 193 -5.23 -4.52 -21.82
N VAL A 194 -5.79 -5.41 -21.00
CA VAL A 194 -6.57 -6.56 -21.49
C VAL A 194 -7.97 -6.10 -21.86
N LYS A 195 -8.62 -5.32 -20.99
CA LYS A 195 -9.95 -4.73 -21.19
C LYS A 195 -10.13 -3.57 -20.22
N ASP A 196 -10.69 -2.45 -20.70
CA ASP A 196 -10.69 -1.16 -19.99
C ASP A 196 -11.29 -1.17 -18.57
N ASN A 197 -12.19 -2.11 -18.25
CA ASN A 197 -12.80 -2.21 -16.91
C ASN A 197 -12.16 -3.28 -16.01
N LEU A 198 -11.27 -4.13 -16.53
CA LEU A 198 -10.74 -5.28 -15.78
C LEU A 198 -9.72 -4.88 -14.72
N GLY A 199 -9.02 -3.75 -14.85
CA GLY A 199 -8.05 -3.29 -13.85
C GLY A 199 -8.70 -2.89 -12.54
N MET A 200 -9.83 -2.19 -12.57
CA MET A 200 -10.58 -1.87 -11.35
C MET A 200 -11.12 -3.13 -10.68
N VAL A 201 -11.76 -4.01 -11.44
CA VAL A 201 -12.28 -5.29 -10.93
C VAL A 201 -11.15 -6.15 -10.35
N GLY A 202 -10.03 -6.26 -11.07
CA GLY A 202 -8.87 -7.03 -10.63
C GLY A 202 -8.20 -6.45 -9.39
N GLY A 203 -8.12 -5.12 -9.28
CA GLY A 203 -7.61 -4.45 -8.08
C GLY A 203 -8.50 -4.68 -6.85
N ILE A 204 -9.82 -4.62 -7.02
CA ILE A 204 -10.77 -4.98 -5.95
C ILE A 204 -10.62 -6.45 -5.56
N ILE A 205 -10.56 -7.37 -6.53
CA ILE A 205 -10.35 -8.81 -6.27
C ILE A 205 -9.03 -9.04 -5.54
N TYR A 206 -7.95 -8.36 -5.92
CA TYR A 206 -6.65 -8.47 -5.25
C TYR A 206 -6.73 -8.05 -3.77
N CYS A 207 -7.36 -6.92 -3.48
CA CYS A 207 -7.55 -6.46 -2.10
C CYS A 207 -8.45 -7.41 -1.30
N LEU A 208 -9.56 -7.85 -1.88
CA LEU A 208 -10.48 -8.82 -1.26
C LEU A 208 -9.79 -10.15 -0.98
N PHE A 209 -9.03 -10.67 -1.95
CA PHE A 209 -8.27 -11.90 -1.79
C PHE A 209 -7.26 -11.78 -0.65
N GLY A 210 -6.52 -10.67 -0.58
CA GLY A 210 -5.61 -10.39 0.53
C GLY A 210 -6.33 -10.39 1.89
N TYR A 211 -7.47 -9.72 1.97
CA TYR A 211 -8.29 -9.63 3.18
C TYR A 211 -8.85 -10.98 3.62
N LEU A 212 -9.47 -11.74 2.70
CA LEU A 212 -10.07 -13.04 2.99
C LEU A 212 -9.08 -14.07 3.54
N LEU A 213 -7.81 -13.92 3.20
CA LEU A 213 -6.72 -14.77 3.69
C LEU A 213 -6.05 -14.23 4.97
N THR A 214 -6.66 -13.26 5.65
CA THR A 214 -6.20 -12.83 6.98
C THR A 214 -6.55 -13.91 8.01
N PRO A 215 -5.65 -14.23 8.96
CA PRO A 215 -5.90 -15.19 10.04
C PRO A 215 -7.28 -15.14 10.69
N ASP A 216 -7.73 -13.94 11.08
CA ASP A 216 -8.99 -13.74 11.80
C ASP A 216 -10.19 -14.29 11.01
N ILE A 217 -10.21 -14.05 9.69
CA ILE A 217 -11.33 -14.44 8.82
C ILE A 217 -11.31 -15.94 8.57
N VAL A 218 -10.12 -16.47 8.28
CA VAL A 218 -9.92 -17.90 8.07
C VAL A 218 -10.33 -18.68 9.33
N GLN A 219 -9.87 -18.24 10.50
CA GLN A 219 -10.22 -18.87 11.77
C GLN A 219 -11.72 -18.82 12.03
N ALA A 220 -12.35 -17.66 11.79
CA ALA A 220 -13.80 -17.50 11.98
C ALA A 220 -14.63 -18.38 11.02
N TRP A 221 -14.22 -18.53 9.77
CA TRP A 221 -14.96 -19.31 8.77
C TRP A 221 -14.80 -20.81 8.96
N PHE A 222 -13.59 -21.27 9.28
CA PHE A 222 -13.29 -22.70 9.40
C PHE A 222 -13.36 -23.24 10.83
N LYS A 223 -13.63 -22.37 11.83
CA LYS A 223 -13.72 -22.72 13.26
C LYS A 223 -12.54 -23.61 13.71
N LEU A 224 -11.34 -23.20 13.31
CA LEU A 224 -10.12 -23.97 13.54
C LEU A 224 -9.77 -23.98 15.02
N SER A 225 -9.26 -25.13 15.51
CA SER A 225 -8.59 -25.21 16.81
C SER A 225 -7.32 -24.35 16.84
N ASP A 226 -6.78 -24.07 18.02
CA ASP A 226 -5.59 -23.20 18.17
C ASP A 226 -4.37 -23.71 17.39
N GLU A 227 -4.15 -25.03 17.37
CA GLU A 227 -3.06 -25.65 16.63
C GLU A 227 -3.25 -25.52 15.11
N GLN A 228 -4.47 -25.76 14.63
CA GLN A 228 -4.83 -25.59 13.22
C GLN A 228 -4.75 -24.12 12.79
N SER A 229 -5.09 -23.20 13.68
CA SER A 229 -4.98 -21.75 13.45
C SER A 229 -3.53 -21.33 13.28
N ARG A 230 -2.61 -21.89 14.08
CA ARG A 230 -1.16 -21.64 13.91
C ARG A 230 -0.64 -22.12 12.55
N ILE A 231 -1.03 -23.32 12.10
CA ILE A 231 -0.62 -23.86 10.79
C ILE A 231 -1.23 -23.02 9.66
N ALA A 232 -2.51 -22.66 9.77
CA ALA A 232 -3.18 -21.79 8.82
C ALA A 232 -2.46 -20.43 8.72
N ASN A 233 -2.10 -19.81 9.84
CA ASN A 233 -1.41 -18.53 9.84
C ASN A 233 -0.07 -18.57 9.11
N ILE A 234 0.67 -19.68 9.23
CA ILE A 234 1.89 -19.89 8.45
C ILE A 234 1.53 -19.92 6.96
N ILE A 235 0.65 -20.83 6.55
CA ILE A 235 0.28 -21.03 5.14
C ILE A 235 -0.25 -19.73 4.50
N PHE A 236 -1.18 -19.06 5.17
CA PHE A 236 -1.77 -17.81 4.67
C PHE A 236 -0.80 -16.63 4.77
N GLY A 237 0.18 -16.67 5.69
CA GLY A 237 1.30 -15.73 5.72
C GLY A 237 2.14 -15.79 4.43
N TRP A 238 2.32 -16.98 3.87
CA TRP A 238 3.01 -17.17 2.59
C TRP A 238 2.14 -16.82 1.37
N MET A 239 0.86 -17.18 1.38
CA MET A 239 0.00 -17.03 0.20
C MET A 239 -0.61 -15.64 0.02
N SER A 240 -0.98 -14.96 1.12
CA SER A 240 -1.68 -13.68 1.04
C SER A 240 -0.71 -12.55 0.71
N PRO A 241 -0.91 -11.80 -0.39
CA PRO A 241 -0.13 -10.59 -0.66
C PRO A 241 -0.30 -9.54 0.44
N LEU A 242 -1.45 -9.50 1.10
CA LEU A 242 -1.70 -8.58 2.21
C LEU A 242 -0.93 -8.98 3.47
N ASN A 243 -0.85 -10.28 3.78
CA ASN A 243 -0.02 -10.75 4.91
C ASN A 243 1.47 -10.52 4.63
N GLN A 244 1.93 -10.72 3.39
CA GLN A 244 3.30 -10.37 3.00
C GLN A 244 3.57 -8.86 3.09
N ALA A 245 2.55 -8.00 3.02
CA ALA A 245 2.68 -6.55 3.24
C ALA A 245 2.68 -6.16 4.72
N THR A 246 2.28 -7.09 5.60
CA THR A 246 2.02 -6.83 7.01
C THR A 246 3.25 -7.19 7.84
N TYR A 247 3.88 -6.21 8.48
CA TYR A 247 5.22 -6.38 9.07
C TYR A 247 5.30 -7.49 10.12
N TYR A 248 4.30 -7.63 11.00
CA TYR A 248 4.31 -8.66 12.03
C TYR A 248 4.14 -10.09 11.51
N MET A 249 3.65 -10.26 10.28
CA MET A 249 3.51 -11.56 9.61
C MET A 249 4.83 -12.04 8.99
N HIS A 250 5.96 -11.55 9.49
CA HIS A 250 7.29 -11.95 9.08
C HIS A 250 8.03 -12.68 10.21
N ASN A 251 9.00 -13.49 9.78
CA ASN A 251 9.85 -14.24 10.69
C ASN A 251 10.96 -13.36 11.29
N PHE A 252 11.04 -13.37 12.61
CA PHE A 252 12.06 -12.68 13.42
C PHE A 252 13.00 -13.64 14.17
N GLY A 253 13.07 -14.92 13.76
CA GLY A 253 13.98 -15.94 14.29
C GLY A 253 13.31 -17.10 15.03
N TYR A 254 11.98 -17.06 15.22
CA TYR A 254 11.24 -18.02 16.05
C TYR A 254 10.05 -18.70 15.34
N ASP A 255 9.63 -18.18 14.18
CA ASP A 255 8.41 -18.61 13.48
C ASP A 255 8.72 -19.09 12.06
N ASN A 256 7.87 -19.92 11.46
CA ASN A 256 8.02 -20.38 10.06
C ASN A 256 7.36 -19.42 9.03
N LEU A 257 7.28 -18.14 9.36
CA LEU A 257 6.74 -17.09 8.50
C LEU A 257 7.73 -16.66 7.40
N PRO A 258 7.27 -15.97 6.33
CA PRO A 258 8.18 -15.42 5.33
C PRO A 258 9.16 -14.43 5.96
N ARG A 259 10.41 -14.44 5.49
CA ARG A 259 11.40 -13.41 5.87
C ARG A 259 11.09 -12.12 5.12
N LEU A 260 11.41 -10.96 5.71
CA LEU A 260 11.22 -9.65 5.07
C LEU A 260 11.85 -9.59 3.66
N GLY A 261 13.07 -10.11 3.51
CA GLY A 261 13.76 -10.17 2.22
C GLY A 261 13.01 -10.97 1.13
N PHE A 262 12.29 -12.03 1.53
CA PHE A 262 11.46 -12.80 0.60
C PHE A 262 10.29 -11.96 0.10
N SER A 263 9.56 -11.29 0.99
CA SER A 263 8.42 -10.44 0.62
C SER A 263 8.85 -9.26 -0.26
N TYR A 264 10.00 -8.63 0.02
CA TYR A 264 10.57 -7.61 -0.87
C TYR A 264 10.87 -8.16 -2.26
N GLY A 265 11.50 -9.34 -2.35
CA GLY A 265 11.76 -10.02 -3.60
C GLY A 265 10.46 -10.38 -4.34
N PHE A 266 9.47 -10.91 -3.63
CA PHE A 266 8.16 -11.26 -4.17
C PHE A 266 7.49 -10.05 -4.80
N PHE A 267 7.33 -8.93 -4.08
CA PHE A 267 6.71 -7.72 -4.62
C PHE A 267 7.50 -7.14 -5.79
N ALA A 268 8.83 -7.07 -5.70
CA ALA A 268 9.66 -6.51 -6.76
C ALA A 268 9.59 -7.34 -8.06
N VAL A 269 9.73 -8.67 -7.96
CA VAL A 269 9.71 -9.58 -9.10
C VAL A 269 8.33 -9.63 -9.74
N THR A 270 7.27 -9.79 -8.94
CA THR A 270 5.90 -9.87 -9.46
C THR A 270 5.45 -8.55 -10.09
N SER A 271 5.74 -7.39 -9.47
CA SER A 271 5.41 -6.09 -10.05
C SER A 271 6.14 -5.87 -11.37
N THR A 272 7.44 -6.22 -11.42
CA THR A 272 8.24 -6.12 -12.64
C THR A 272 7.69 -7.02 -13.74
N LEU A 273 7.28 -8.24 -13.41
CA LEU A 273 6.64 -9.17 -14.35
C LEU A 273 5.37 -8.55 -14.97
N PHE A 274 4.46 -7.99 -14.16
CA PHE A 274 3.25 -7.34 -14.68
C PHE A 274 3.55 -6.09 -15.54
N PHE A 275 4.57 -5.30 -15.19
CA PHE A 275 5.02 -4.19 -16.04
C PHE A 275 5.61 -4.65 -17.37
N VAL A 276 6.40 -5.73 -17.38
CA VAL A 276 6.93 -6.33 -18.62
C VAL A 276 5.78 -6.89 -19.47
N LEU A 277 4.83 -7.60 -18.86
CA LEU A 277 3.65 -8.10 -19.56
C LEU A 277 2.82 -6.96 -20.17
N SER A 278 2.68 -5.84 -19.46
CA SER A 278 2.03 -4.63 -19.96
C SER A 278 2.76 -4.05 -21.18
N ALA A 279 4.10 -3.98 -21.13
CA ALA A 279 4.93 -3.52 -22.24
C ALA A 279 4.92 -4.46 -23.46
N ILE A 280 4.64 -5.74 -23.27
CA ILE A 280 4.43 -6.70 -24.37
C ILE A 280 3.02 -6.53 -24.94
N LYS A 281 1.99 -6.45 -24.08
CA LYS A 281 0.58 -6.40 -24.48
C LYS A 281 0.24 -5.14 -25.29
N ILE A 282 0.83 -3.98 -24.96
CA ILE A 282 0.58 -2.70 -25.66
C ILE A 282 0.82 -2.78 -27.18
N LYS A 283 1.70 -3.69 -27.64
CA LYS A 283 1.98 -3.87 -29.07
C LYS A 283 0.75 -4.29 -29.87
N ARG A 284 -0.16 -5.04 -29.25
CA ARG A 284 -1.41 -5.54 -29.85
C ARG A 284 -2.65 -4.79 -29.34
N TYR A 285 -2.46 -3.73 -28.56
CA TYR A 285 -3.55 -2.97 -27.99
C TYR A 285 -4.19 -2.06 -29.05
N THR A 286 -5.49 -2.15 -29.21
CA THR A 286 -6.24 -1.28 -30.12
C THR A 286 -6.69 -0.06 -29.33
N PHE A 287 -6.14 1.10 -29.66
CA PHE A 287 -6.57 2.35 -29.04
C PHE A 287 -7.93 2.75 -29.62
N ASN A 288 -8.98 2.58 -28.83
CA ASN A 288 -10.32 3.05 -29.17
C ASN A 288 -10.48 4.48 -28.64
N PHE A 289 -10.31 5.46 -29.52
CA PHE A 289 -10.57 6.85 -29.16
C PHE A 289 -12.04 7.14 -29.38
N THR A 290 -12.81 7.26 -28.29
CA THR A 290 -14.17 7.80 -28.37
C THR A 290 -14.05 9.29 -28.66
N GLY A 291 -14.20 9.67 -29.93
CA GLY A 291 -14.26 11.07 -30.33
C GLY A 291 -15.34 11.82 -29.56
N THR A 292 -15.08 13.10 -29.28
CA THR A 292 -15.98 14.01 -28.56
C THR A 292 -17.36 14.08 -29.19
N TRP A 293 -18.33 13.43 -28.56
CA TRP A 293 -19.71 13.91 -28.44
C TRP A 293 -20.16 13.70 -27.00
N LYS A 294 -19.71 14.61 -26.12
CA LYS A 294 -20.42 15.12 -24.94
C LYS A 294 -19.58 16.23 -24.31
#